data_AF-A0A7X2TY77-F1
#
_entry.id   AF-A0A7X2TY77-F1
#
_cell.length_a   1.000
_cell.length_b   1.000
_cell.length_c   1.000
_cell.angle_alpha   90.00
_cell.angle_beta   90.00
_cell.angle_gamma   90.00
#
_symmetry.space_group_name_H-M   'P 1'
#
loop_
_entity.id
_entity.type
_entity.pdbx_description
1 polymer ?
#
loop_
_entity_poly.entity_id
_entity_poly.type
_entity_poly.pdbx_seq_one_letter_code
_entity_poly.pdbx_strand_id
1 'polypeptide(L)'
;MNPTAKIQHKGQVTIPTRLRNQAGLSKGDLVEFSLQRGKIVITPKIVIDRSQFPNADDEYTPAQRKIIDAHLAEGLADIKAGRTYGPFASHAEFIASLHKEAGKLGGKKTKRSGR
;
A
#
# COMPACT_ATOMS: atom_id res chain seq x y z
N MET A 1 13.24 28.86 11.14
CA MET A 1 12.93 30.02 10.27
C MET A 1 11.83 29.60 9.31
N ASN A 2 10.75 30.39 9.22
CA ASN A 2 9.67 30.12 8.29
C ASN A 2 10.12 30.56 6.88
N PRO A 3 10.01 29.69 5.86
CA PRO A 3 10.41 30.08 4.52
C PRO A 3 9.39 31.05 3.92
N THR A 4 9.88 32.07 3.22
CA THR A 4 9.05 33.04 2.47
C THR A 4 9.17 32.77 0.98
N ALA A 5 8.06 32.89 0.24
CA ALA A 5 8.03 32.75 -1.21
C ALA A 5 7.27 33.94 -1.82
N LYS A 6 7.70 34.36 -3.02
CA LYS A 6 7.02 35.40 -3.79
C LYS A 6 5.90 34.79 -4.63
N ILE A 7 4.74 35.44 -4.65
CA ILE A 7 3.65 35.11 -5.56
C ILE A 7 4.05 35.55 -6.98
N GLN A 8 3.99 34.61 -7.91
CA GLN A 8 4.29 34.81 -9.32
C GLN A 8 3.02 35.19 -10.10
N HIS A 9 3.13 35.24 -11.42
CA HIS A 9 1.98 35.48 -12.30
C HIS A 9 0.83 34.49 -12.03
N LYS A 10 -0.40 34.96 -12.21
CA LYS A 10 -1.64 34.17 -12.04
C LYS A 10 -1.78 33.51 -10.65
N GLY A 11 -1.16 34.08 -9.61
CA GLY A 11 -1.30 33.59 -8.24
C GLY A 11 -0.49 32.33 -7.92
N GLN A 12 0.45 31.93 -8.79
CA GLN A 12 1.30 30.77 -8.54
C GLN A 12 2.27 31.05 -7.38
N VAL A 13 2.41 30.12 -6.44
CA VAL A 13 3.41 30.18 -5.38
C VAL A 13 4.15 28.86 -5.28
N THR A 14 5.47 28.94 -5.18
CA THR A 14 6.30 27.75 -5.00
C THR A 14 6.28 27.35 -3.53
N ILE A 15 5.79 26.15 -3.24
CA ILE A 15 5.90 25.56 -1.90
C ILE A 15 7.34 25.10 -1.69
N PRO A 16 8.07 25.65 -0.68
CA PRO A 16 9.45 25.25 -0.41
C PRO A 16 9.58 23.74 -0.14
N THR A 17 10.66 23.13 -0.63
CA THR A 17 10.88 21.67 -0.59
C THR A 17 10.70 21.07 0.81
N ARG A 18 11.19 21.76 1.85
CA ARG A 18 11.04 21.29 3.24
C ARG A 18 9.58 21.18 3.67
N LEU A 19 8.77 22.18 3.37
CA LEU A 19 7.33 22.17 3.67
C LEU A 19 6.60 21.13 2.83
N ARG A 20 6.96 21.02 1.55
CA ARG A 20 6.38 20.03 0.64
C ARG A 20 6.59 18.60 1.14
N ASN A 21 7.82 18.26 1.54
CA ASN A 21 8.15 16.92 2.06
C ASN A 21 7.44 16.64 3.39
N GLN A 22 7.41 17.61 4.30
CA GLN A 22 6.73 17.46 5.60
C GLN A 22 5.21 17.32 5.45
N ALA A 23 4.62 17.95 4.43
CA ALA A 23 3.21 17.81 4.09
C ALA A 23 2.90 16.56 3.24
N GLY A 24 3.91 15.74 2.90
CA GLY A 24 3.72 14.53 2.08
C GLY A 24 3.31 14.81 0.63
N LEU A 25 3.61 16.00 0.11
CA LEU A 25 3.19 16.43 -1.22
C LEU A 25 4.25 16.07 -2.28
N SER A 26 3.81 15.52 -3.41
CA SER A 26 4.61 15.15 -4.56
C SER A 26 4.15 15.84 -5.84
N LYS A 27 4.99 15.80 -6.87
CA LYS A 27 4.60 16.31 -8.20
C LYS A 27 3.43 15.47 -8.73
N GLY A 28 2.32 16.12 -9.04
CA GLY A 28 1.12 15.46 -9.57
C GLY A 28 0.01 15.24 -8.54
N ASP A 29 0.28 15.49 -7.25
CA ASP A 29 -0.73 15.37 -6.21
C ASP A 29 -1.82 16.44 -6.36
N LEU A 30 -3.07 16.02 -6.11
CA LEU A 30 -4.20 16.93 -6.01
C LEU A 30 -4.26 17.52 -4.61
N VAL A 31 -4.53 18.81 -4.53
CA VAL A 31 -4.63 19.55 -3.26
C VAL A 31 -5.92 20.34 -3.22
N GLU A 32 -6.52 20.39 -2.03
CA GLU A 32 -7.66 21.23 -1.73
C GLU A 32 -7.18 22.52 -1.05
N PHE A 33 -7.73 23.65 -1.49
CA PHE A 33 -7.44 24.96 -0.92
C PHE A 33 -8.66 25.44 -0.12
N SER A 34 -8.45 25.82 1.14
CA SER A 34 -9.48 26.46 1.95
C SER A 34 -8.94 27.72 2.62
N LEU A 35 -9.82 28.68 2.91
CA LEU A 35 -9.49 29.87 3.68
C LEU A 35 -10.01 29.69 5.10
N GLN A 36 -9.11 29.53 6.06
CA GLN A 36 -9.46 29.37 7.47
C GLN A 36 -8.78 30.47 8.28
N ARG A 37 -9.58 31.33 8.94
CA ARG A 37 -9.07 32.41 9.82
C ARG A 37 -8.03 33.30 9.13
N GLY A 38 -8.27 33.64 7.85
CA GLY A 38 -7.35 34.45 7.04
C GLY A 38 -6.09 33.73 6.55
N LYS A 39 -5.97 32.41 6.79
CA LYS A 39 -4.85 31.58 6.31
C LYS A 39 -5.33 30.69 5.17
N ILE A 40 -4.51 30.56 4.13
CA ILE A 40 -4.71 29.55 3.08
C ILE A 40 -4.20 28.22 3.64
N VAL A 41 -5.11 27.27 3.81
CA VAL A 41 -4.82 25.90 4.22
C VAL A 41 -4.83 25.02 2.97
N ILE A 42 -3.72 24.32 2.75
CA ILE A 42 -3.55 23.39 1.64
C ILE A 42 -3.58 21.99 2.22
N THR A 43 -4.57 21.20 1.80
CA THR A 43 -4.73 19.82 2.27
C THR A 43 -4.51 18.88 1.09
N PRO A 44 -3.58 17.91 1.18
CA PRO A 44 -3.45 16.87 0.18
C PRO A 44 -4.78 16.13 0.03
N LYS A 45 -5.35 16.12 -1.17
CA LYS A 45 -6.54 15.36 -1.48
C LYS A 45 -6.10 14.04 -2.07
N ILE A 46 -6.17 12.99 -1.25
CA ILE A 46 -5.99 11.63 -1.74
C ILE A 46 -7.21 11.31 -2.62
N VAL A 47 -7.04 11.40 -3.93
CA VAL A 47 -7.99 10.83 -4.88
C VAL A 47 -7.62 9.37 -5.03
N ILE A 48 -7.98 8.56 -4.04
CA ILE A 48 -8.20 7.14 -4.30
C ILE A 48 -9.47 7.12 -5.13
N ASP A 49 -9.31 6.85 -6.42
CA ASP A 49 -10.44 6.47 -7.23
C ASP A 49 -11.00 5.16 -6.64
N ARG A 50 -12.05 5.27 -5.82
CA ARG A 50 -12.73 4.11 -5.23
C ARG A 50 -13.44 3.28 -6.28
N SER A 51 -13.52 3.72 -7.54
CA SER A 51 -13.93 2.86 -8.66
C SER A 51 -12.80 1.97 -9.17
N GLN A 52 -11.53 2.27 -8.85
CA GLN A 52 -10.38 1.37 -9.13
C GLN A 52 -10.14 0.34 -8.02
N PHE A 53 -10.77 0.53 -6.85
CA PHE A 53 -10.85 -0.48 -5.81
C PHE A 53 -12.28 -0.99 -5.78
N PRO A 54 -12.63 -1.99 -6.60
CA PRO A 54 -13.97 -2.55 -6.57
C PRO A 54 -14.26 -3.04 -5.16
N ASN A 55 -15.28 -2.46 -4.52
CA ASN A 55 -15.90 -3.09 -3.36
C ASN A 55 -16.40 -4.46 -3.87
N ALA A 56 -15.98 -5.54 -3.21
CA ALA A 56 -16.09 -6.93 -3.68
C ALA A 56 -17.52 -7.44 -3.92
N ASP A 57 -18.54 -6.62 -3.69
CA ASP A 57 -19.93 -7.04 -3.64
C ASP A 57 -20.48 -7.41 -5.03
N ASP A 58 -20.06 -6.74 -6.11
CA ASP A 58 -20.67 -6.92 -7.44
C ASP A 58 -19.72 -7.26 -8.61
N GLU A 59 -18.40 -7.39 -8.41
CA GLU A 59 -17.45 -7.43 -9.54
C GLU A 59 -16.49 -8.63 -9.55
N TYR A 60 -17.04 -9.84 -9.37
CA TYR A 60 -16.35 -11.07 -9.75
C TYR A 60 -17.19 -11.86 -10.74
N THR A 61 -16.59 -12.22 -11.88
CA THR A 61 -17.19 -13.19 -12.81
C THR A 61 -17.40 -14.53 -12.08
N PRO A 62 -18.39 -15.36 -12.48
CA PRO A 62 -18.58 -16.67 -11.87
C PRO A 62 -17.31 -17.54 -11.86
N ALA A 63 -16.44 -17.38 -12.86
CA ALA A 63 -15.16 -18.06 -12.94
C ALA A 63 -14.16 -17.57 -11.87
N GLN A 64 -14.07 -16.26 -11.64
CA GLN A 64 -13.20 -15.70 -10.60
C GLN A 64 -13.67 -16.07 -9.20
N ARG A 65 -14.99 -16.04 -8.95
CA ARG A 65 -15.57 -16.49 -7.67
C ARG A 65 -15.19 -17.94 -7.37
N LYS A 66 -15.32 -18.82 -8.37
CA LYS A 66 -14.95 -20.23 -8.23
C LYS A 66 -13.48 -20.44 -7.86
N ILE A 67 -12.56 -19.61 -8.36
CA ILE A 67 -11.13 -19.68 -8.01
C ILE A 67 -10.91 -19.21 -6.57
N ILE A 68 -11.53 -18.10 -6.19
CA ILE A 68 -11.45 -17.56 -4.83
C ILE A 68 -12.02 -18.56 -3.82
N ASP A 69 -13.22 -19.09 -4.09
CA ASP A 69 -13.89 -20.08 -3.25
C ASP A 69 -13.05 -21.36 -3.11
N ALA A 70 -12.41 -21.81 -4.19
CA ALA A 70 -11.52 -22.96 -4.15
C ALA A 70 -10.30 -22.71 -3.24
N HIS A 71 -9.64 -21.56 -3.37
CA HIS A 71 -8.49 -21.20 -2.53
C HIS A 71 -8.89 -21.00 -1.06
N LEU A 72 -10.06 -20.42 -0.80
CA LEU A 72 -10.59 -20.28 0.56
C LEU A 72 -10.91 -21.64 1.17
N ALA A 73 -11.53 -22.54 0.41
CA ALA A 73 -11.80 -23.90 0.86
C ALA A 73 -10.51 -24.68 1.18
N GLU A 74 -9.47 -24.52 0.36
CA GLU A 74 -8.15 -25.10 0.61
C GLU A 74 -7.54 -24.56 1.91
N GLY A 75 -7.51 -23.24 2.09
CA GLY A 75 -6.99 -22.62 3.32
C GLY A 75 -7.76 -23.05 4.58
N LEU A 76 -9.09 -23.15 4.49
CA LEU A 76 -9.92 -23.63 5.60
C LEU A 76 -9.66 -25.12 5.91
N ALA A 77 -9.40 -25.94 4.88
CA ALA A 77 -9.01 -27.33 5.07
C ALA A 77 -7.63 -27.45 5.72
N ASP A 78 -6.67 -26.61 5.35
CA ASP A 78 -5.34 -26.56 5.98
C ASP A 78 -5.43 -26.16 7.45
N ILE A 79 -6.24 -25.16 7.77
CA ILE A 79 -6.52 -24.75 9.17
C ILE A 79 -7.12 -25.91 9.95
N LYS A 80 -8.15 -26.57 9.41
CA LYS A 80 -8.81 -27.71 10.06
C LYS A 80 -7.86 -28.91 10.23
N ALA A 81 -6.97 -29.13 9.28
CA ALA A 81 -5.97 -30.19 9.32
C ALA A 81 -4.74 -29.83 10.18
N GLY A 82 -4.67 -28.62 10.74
CA GLY A 82 -3.53 -28.16 11.54
C GLY A 82 -2.26 -27.93 10.73
N ARG A 83 -2.35 -27.85 9.39
CA ARG A 83 -1.23 -27.51 8.48
C ARG A 83 -0.98 -26.00 8.49
N THR A 84 -0.81 -25.45 9.68
CA THR A 84 -0.63 -24.02 9.91
C THR A 84 0.65 -23.79 10.71
N TYR A 85 1.23 -22.61 10.58
CA TYR A 85 2.40 -22.22 11.36
C TYR A 85 1.98 -21.44 12.60
N GLY A 86 2.64 -21.73 13.73
CA GLY A 86 2.30 -21.14 15.03
C GLY A 86 1.35 -22.03 15.84
N PRO A 87 0.74 -21.53 16.91
CA PRO A 87 0.73 -20.14 17.38
C PRO A 87 2.13 -19.66 17.81
N PHE A 88 2.39 -18.36 17.65
CA PHE A 88 3.64 -17.74 18.09
C PHE A 88 3.36 -16.92 19.34
N ALA A 89 4.17 -17.07 20.38
CA ALA A 89 4.02 -16.31 21.62
C ALA A 89 4.60 -14.88 21.47
N SER A 90 5.47 -14.64 20.49
CA SER A 90 6.05 -13.33 20.20
C SER A 90 6.35 -13.11 18.72
N HIS A 91 6.54 -11.84 18.33
CA HIS A 91 6.96 -11.48 16.97
C HIS A 91 8.36 -12.03 16.61
N ALA A 92 9.25 -12.19 17.61
CA ALA A 92 10.57 -12.76 17.39
C ALA A 92 10.51 -14.23 16.96
N GLU A 93 9.62 -15.01 17.56
CA GLU A 93 9.38 -16.42 17.17
C GLU A 93 8.78 -16.53 15.77
N PHE A 94 7.86 -15.63 15.42
CA PHE A 94 7.32 -15.54 14.07
C PHE A 94 8.41 -15.25 13.02
N ILE A 95 9.25 -14.23 13.25
CA ILE A 95 10.36 -13.90 12.33
C ILE A 95 11.33 -15.08 12.21
N ALA A 96 11.68 -15.73 13.32
CA ALA A 96 12.57 -16.89 13.30
C ALA A 96 11.98 -18.04 12.45
N SER A 97 10.67 -18.29 12.56
CA SER A 97 9.97 -19.26 11.71
C SER A 97 10.04 -18.88 10.23
N LEU A 98 9.82 -17.61 9.88
CA LEU A 98 9.93 -17.14 8.48
C LEU A 98 11.34 -17.34 7.91
N HIS A 99 12.37 -16.97 8.66
CA HIS A 99 13.76 -17.17 8.22
C HIS A 99 14.09 -18.65 8.01
N LYS A 100 13.58 -19.53 8.89
CA LYS A 100 13.75 -20.99 8.77
C LYS A 100 13.08 -21.54 7.52
N GLU A 101 11.84 -21.15 7.22
CA GLU A 101 11.13 -21.60 6.01
C GLU A 101 11.74 -21.01 4.72
N ALA A 102 12.14 -19.74 4.74
CA ALA A 102 12.83 -19.10 3.62
C ALA A 102 14.15 -19.80 3.26
N GLY A 103 14.89 -20.28 4.27
CA GLY A 103 16.09 -21.08 4.07
C GLY A 103 15.86 -22.39 3.31
N LYS A 104 14.69 -23.03 3.48
CA LYS A 104 14.33 -24.27 2.77
C LYS A 104 13.97 -24.02 1.30
N LEU A 105 13.41 -22.85 0.99
CA LEU A 105 13.06 -22.45 -0.37
C LEU A 105 14.29 -22.10 -1.22
N GLY A 106 15.45 -21.85 -0.60
CA GLY A 106 16.72 -21.56 -1.29
C GLY A 106 17.34 -22.72 -2.08
N GLY A 107 16.72 -23.91 -2.09
CA GLY A 107 17.24 -25.14 -2.67
C GLY A 107 16.80 -25.44 -4.10
N LYS A 108 17.16 -24.61 -5.08
CA LYS A 108 17.50 -24.96 -6.48
C LYS A 108 17.65 -23.66 -7.29
N LYS A 109 18.87 -23.14 -7.40
CA LYS A 109 19.20 -22.23 -8.50
C LYS A 109 19.13 -23.06 -9.79
N THR A 110 18.00 -23.06 -10.50
CA THR A 110 17.97 -23.50 -11.88
C THR A 110 18.90 -22.58 -12.66
N LYS A 111 19.99 -23.15 -13.20
CA LYS A 111 20.92 -22.45 -14.08
C LYS A 111 20.07 -21.92 -15.24
N ARG A 112 19.83 -20.60 -15.30
CA ARG A 112 19.19 -19.97 -16.47
C ARG A 112 20.10 -20.26 -17.66
N SER A 113 19.68 -21.13 -18.58
CA SER A 113 20.38 -21.29 -19.85
C SER A 113 20.21 -19.99 -20.62
N GLY A 114 21.31 -19.28 -20.84
CA GLY A 114 21.32 -18.11 -21.69
C GLY A 114 20.87 -18.48 -23.09
N ARG A 115 19.92 -17.72 -23.62
CA ARG A 115 19.64 -17.62 -25.05
C ARG A 115 19.48 -16.15 -25.37
#